data_AF-A0A7S1AK75-F1
#
_entry.id   AF-A0A7S1AK75-F1
#
_cell.length_a   1.000
_cell.length_b   1.000
_cell.length_c   1.000
_cell.angle_alpha   90.00
_cell.angle_beta   90.00
_cell.angle_gamma   90.00
#
_symmetry.space_group_name_H-M   'P 1'
#
loop_
_entity.id
_entity.type
_entity.pdbx_description
1 polymer ?
#
loop_
_entity_poly.entity_id
_entity_poly.type
_entity_poly.pdbx_seq_one_letter_code
_entity_poly.pdbx_strand_id
1 'polypeptide(L)'
;FGSRRVQVAECLLFRAGRVGCGGQPLSMKVTLKYEEAEEKSAHMTLRLTLPQKYINGPTKNVVKLFVDHYNKKHEDAPLDADSLHIKIAGGDHLEADAVVRDDMANGDECFVLGEAARRPAKRVAASAPGMTSPSGTVPGTVSKPPVKDDQGRVRCKRFGCQKMFDPEGEPTECIHHKAPPIFHETAKWWSCCPDRKAYDWEEFMRIPGCETGFCSANPEGQVGQKRFLGGCDVRASSAPVRLDEDAPKDPRVKLNDLRKGIVALGVDSALFDRVLNKLAAETEDLDAVVEKFRARFQSLVTSVTK
;
A
#
# COMPACT_ATOMS: atom_id res chain seq x y z
N PHE A 1 7.41 11.23 28.52
CA PHE A 1 6.97 11.67 27.18
C PHE A 1 7.20 10.52 26.18
N GLY A 2 6.41 9.46 26.11
CA GLY A 2 5.04 9.30 26.61
C GLY A 2 4.02 9.98 25.70
N SER A 3 4.02 9.70 24.40
CA SER A 3 2.90 9.98 23.49
C SER A 3 3.18 9.35 22.12
N ARG A 4 2.16 8.90 21.40
CA ARG A 4 2.19 8.34 20.01
C ARG A 4 2.43 6.83 19.82
N ARG A 5 2.18 5.98 20.81
CA ARG A 5 2.04 4.51 20.58
C ARG A 5 0.69 3.91 20.97
N VAL A 6 -0.31 4.74 21.30
CA VAL A 6 -1.61 4.24 21.78
C VAL A 6 -2.76 4.50 20.78
N GLN A 7 -2.67 5.51 19.91
CA GLN A 7 -3.85 5.97 19.14
C GLN A 7 -4.34 5.02 18.02
N VAL A 8 -3.49 4.16 17.45
CA VAL A 8 -3.87 3.34 16.28
C VAL A 8 -4.18 1.88 16.65
N ALA A 9 -3.68 1.41 17.80
CA ALA A 9 -4.04 0.10 18.32
C ALA A 9 -5.35 0.12 19.12
N GLU A 10 -5.74 1.26 19.70
CA GLU A 10 -7.03 1.36 20.41
C GLU A 10 -8.24 1.30 19.47
N CYS A 11 -8.20 1.83 18.23
CA CYS A 11 -9.39 1.83 17.37
C CYS A 11 -9.82 0.44 16.87
N LEU A 12 -8.89 -0.50 16.66
CA LEU A 12 -9.24 -1.87 16.24
C LEU A 12 -9.47 -2.81 17.42
N LEU A 13 -8.81 -2.59 18.57
CA LEU A 13 -9.04 -3.41 19.76
C LEU A 13 -10.30 -3.02 20.53
N PHE A 14 -10.82 -1.78 20.39
CA PHE A 14 -12.08 -1.40 21.03
C PHE A 14 -13.32 -2.06 20.37
N ARG A 15 -13.22 -2.51 19.12
CA ARG A 15 -14.34 -3.17 18.41
C ARG A 15 -14.42 -4.68 18.63
N ALA A 16 -13.33 -5.33 19.04
CA ALA A 16 -13.29 -6.77 19.30
C ALA A 16 -13.66 -7.16 20.75
N GLY A 17 -13.84 -6.19 21.65
CA GLY A 17 -14.05 -6.41 23.08
C GLY A 17 -15.40 -5.93 23.59
N ARG A 18 -16.53 -6.48 23.10
CA ARG A 18 -17.83 -6.32 23.77
C ARG A 18 -18.80 -7.47 23.51
N VAL A 19 -18.36 -8.70 23.76
CA VAL A 19 -19.29 -9.72 24.25
C VAL A 19 -19.53 -9.41 25.72
N GLY A 20 -20.48 -8.52 25.99
CA GLY A 20 -20.82 -8.09 27.34
C GLY A 20 -22.30 -7.72 27.39
N CYS A 21 -23.08 -8.57 28.07
CA CYS A 21 -24.48 -8.36 28.40
C CYS A 21 -24.73 -6.92 28.88
N GLY A 22 -25.52 -6.16 28.11
CA GLY A 22 -25.99 -4.82 28.44
C GLY A 22 -27.11 -4.47 27.46
N GLY A 23 -28.26 -4.04 27.98
CA GLY A 23 -29.53 -3.94 27.25
C GLY A 23 -29.45 -3.24 25.90
N GLN A 24 -30.23 -3.74 24.94
CA GLN A 24 -30.33 -3.21 23.58
C GLN A 24 -30.71 -1.71 23.62
N PRO A 25 -29.93 -0.81 22.98
CA PRO A 25 -30.36 0.56 22.82
C PRO A 25 -31.54 0.60 21.84
N LEU A 26 -32.75 0.89 22.35
CA LEU A 26 -34.00 0.92 21.57
C LEU A 26 -34.01 1.97 20.43
N SER A 27 -33.04 2.90 20.43
CA SER A 27 -32.87 3.93 19.41
C SER A 27 -31.41 4.43 19.35
N MET A 28 -30.99 4.92 18.18
CA MET A 28 -29.67 5.51 17.94
C MET A 28 -29.82 6.87 17.28
N LYS A 29 -29.04 7.86 17.73
CA LYS A 29 -29.00 9.20 17.11
C LYS A 29 -27.88 9.23 16.08
N VAL A 30 -28.16 9.68 14.87
CA VAL A 30 -27.15 9.83 13.81
C VAL A 30 -27.35 11.18 13.12
N THR A 31 -26.25 11.76 12.63
CA THR A 31 -26.30 13.01 11.85
C THR A 31 -25.90 12.69 10.41
N LEU A 32 -26.83 12.85 9.46
CA LEU A 32 -26.60 12.68 8.02
C LEU A 32 -26.34 14.05 7.38
N LYS A 33 -25.23 14.20 6.67
CA LYS A 33 -24.85 15.42 5.94
C LYS A 33 -24.76 15.11 4.45
N TYR A 34 -25.44 15.90 3.63
CA TYR A 34 -25.30 15.86 2.17
C TYR A 34 -24.62 17.14 1.70
N GLU A 35 -23.46 16.98 1.06
CA GLU A 35 -22.58 18.06 0.59
C GLU A 35 -22.16 17.83 -0.88
N GLU A 36 -23.12 17.47 -1.75
CA GLU A 36 -22.87 17.34 -3.19
C GLU A 36 -23.86 18.18 -4.01
N ALA A 37 -23.54 19.47 -4.13
CA ALA A 37 -23.72 20.28 -5.33
C ALA A 37 -22.93 21.60 -5.16
N GLU A 38 -22.38 22.16 -6.24
CA GLU A 38 -21.61 23.42 -6.24
C GLU A 38 -22.40 24.66 -5.76
N GLU A 39 -23.68 24.51 -5.39
CA GLU A 39 -24.50 25.54 -4.75
C GLU A 39 -24.83 25.21 -3.29
N LYS A 40 -24.52 26.16 -2.39
CA LYS A 40 -24.76 26.09 -0.93
C LYS A 40 -26.23 25.89 -0.52
N SER A 41 -27.18 26.00 -1.45
CA SER A 41 -28.63 25.83 -1.24
C SER A 41 -29.06 24.36 -1.14
N ALA A 42 -28.25 23.42 -1.63
CA ALA A 42 -28.51 21.98 -1.59
C ALA A 42 -27.87 21.26 -0.38
N HIS A 43 -27.12 21.99 0.46
CA HIS A 43 -26.48 21.43 1.65
C HIS A 43 -27.54 21.13 2.72
N MET A 44 -27.73 19.85 3.04
CA MET A 44 -28.69 19.43 4.04
C MET A 44 -28.03 18.59 5.13
N THR A 45 -28.17 19.06 6.38
CA THR A 45 -27.84 18.28 7.58
C THR A 45 -29.14 17.82 8.23
N LEU A 46 -29.33 16.52 8.35
CA LEU A 46 -30.48 15.91 8.98
C LEU A 46 -30.05 15.08 10.20
N ARG A 47 -30.52 15.48 11.38
CA ARG A 47 -30.31 14.75 12.63
C ARG A 47 -31.50 13.83 12.89
N LEU A 48 -31.28 12.52 12.82
CA LEU A 48 -32.33 11.51 12.98
C LEU A 48 -32.10 10.69 14.25
N THR A 49 -33.20 10.34 14.91
CA THR A 49 -33.22 9.25 15.88
C THR A 49 -33.73 8.01 15.15
N LEU A 50 -32.84 7.10 14.80
CA LEU A 50 -33.17 5.84 14.13
C LEU A 50 -33.76 4.84 15.15
N PRO A 51 -35.01 4.38 14.96
CA PRO A 51 -35.57 3.30 15.77
C PRO A 51 -34.93 1.94 15.45
N GLN A 52 -35.10 0.97 16.35
CA GLN A 52 -34.53 -0.39 16.27
C GLN A 52 -34.65 -1.08 14.90
N LYS A 53 -35.75 -0.85 14.17
CA LYS A 53 -35.99 -1.45 12.85
C LYS A 53 -34.96 -1.04 11.78
N TYR A 54 -34.40 0.17 11.86
CA TYR A 54 -33.36 0.63 10.94
C TYR A 54 -31.96 0.29 11.45
N ILE A 55 -31.77 0.21 12.76
CA ILE A 55 -30.51 -0.22 13.39
C ILE A 55 -30.17 -1.66 13.01
N ASN A 56 -31.17 -2.55 13.03
CA ASN A 56 -31.02 -3.95 12.65
C ASN A 56 -31.18 -4.16 11.13
N GLY A 57 -31.41 -3.09 10.37
CA GLY A 57 -31.67 -3.12 8.94
C GLY A 57 -30.46 -2.71 8.10
N PRO A 58 -30.55 -2.87 6.78
CA PRO A 58 -29.51 -2.45 5.86
C PRO A 58 -29.45 -0.92 5.72
N THR A 59 -28.26 -0.42 5.43
CA THR A 59 -27.94 1.01 5.28
C THR A 59 -28.80 1.69 4.19
N LYS A 60 -29.22 0.96 3.14
CA LYS A 60 -30.14 1.46 2.10
C LYS A 60 -31.46 2.03 2.64
N ASN A 61 -31.98 1.48 3.73
CA ASN A 61 -33.24 1.95 4.31
C ASN A 61 -33.06 3.34 4.98
N VAL A 62 -31.86 3.62 5.48
CA VAL A 62 -31.49 4.92 6.06
C VAL A 62 -31.27 5.96 4.95
N VAL A 63 -30.65 5.55 3.85
CA VAL A 63 -30.51 6.40 2.63
C VAL A 63 -31.88 6.78 2.08
N LYS A 64 -32.80 5.81 1.93
CA LYS A 64 -34.16 6.06 1.46
C LYS A 64 -34.92 7.07 2.33
N LEU A 65 -34.83 6.95 3.66
CA LEU A 65 -35.43 7.93 4.58
C LEU A 65 -34.87 9.34 4.40
N PHE A 66 -33.56 9.46 4.14
CA PHE A 66 -32.92 10.74 3.89
C PHE A 66 -33.41 11.34 2.58
N VAL A 67 -33.47 10.56 1.51
CA VAL A 67 -33.94 10.97 0.18
C VAL A 67 -35.41 11.39 0.20
N ASP A 68 -36.28 10.63 0.86
CA ASP A 68 -37.69 10.97 1.02
C ASP A 68 -37.86 12.33 1.75
N HIS A 69 -36.99 12.63 2.72
CA HIS A 69 -37.02 13.89 3.44
C HIS A 69 -36.39 15.05 2.65
N TYR A 70 -35.37 14.77 1.84
CA TYR A 70 -34.72 15.74 0.95
C TYR A 70 -35.65 16.14 -0.20
N ASN A 71 -36.23 15.18 -0.92
CA ASN A 71 -37.13 15.41 -2.05
C ASN A 71 -38.41 16.15 -1.65
N LYS A 72 -38.88 15.95 -0.41
CA LYS A 72 -40.01 16.72 0.16
C LYS A 72 -39.69 18.20 0.38
N LYS A 73 -38.41 18.55 0.54
CA LYS A 73 -37.94 19.91 0.81
C LYS A 73 -37.31 20.58 -0.41
N HIS A 74 -36.84 19.78 -1.37
CA HIS A 74 -36.19 20.19 -2.60
C HIS A 74 -36.85 19.49 -3.78
N GLU A 75 -38.02 19.99 -4.22
CA GLU A 75 -38.74 19.47 -5.39
C GLU A 75 -38.00 19.78 -6.70
N ASP A 76 -37.14 20.80 -6.71
CA ASP A 76 -36.39 21.26 -7.89
C ASP A 76 -35.17 20.39 -8.25
N ALA A 77 -34.73 19.49 -7.34
CA ALA A 77 -33.57 18.63 -7.54
C ALA A 77 -33.77 17.27 -6.84
N PRO A 78 -34.62 16.38 -7.38
CA PRO A 78 -34.89 15.10 -6.75
C PRO A 78 -33.63 14.23 -6.71
N LEU A 79 -33.29 13.73 -5.52
CA LEU A 79 -32.26 12.73 -5.33
C LEU A 79 -32.85 11.33 -5.52
N ASP A 80 -32.05 10.45 -6.10
CA ASP A 80 -32.36 9.04 -6.27
C ASP A 80 -31.73 8.21 -5.14
N ALA A 81 -32.49 7.28 -4.57
CA ALA A 81 -32.05 6.50 -3.42
C ALA A 81 -31.04 5.40 -3.78
N ASP A 82 -31.03 4.94 -5.03
CA ASP A 82 -30.15 3.87 -5.49
C ASP A 82 -28.74 4.41 -5.83
N SER A 83 -28.65 5.70 -6.16
CA SER A 83 -27.42 6.39 -6.55
C SER A 83 -26.60 6.96 -5.37
N LEU A 84 -27.05 6.75 -4.13
CA LEU A 84 -26.46 7.34 -2.91
C LEU A 84 -25.95 6.28 -1.93
N HIS A 85 -24.82 6.55 -1.26
CA HIS A 85 -24.30 5.72 -0.17
C HIS A 85 -23.89 6.55 1.04
N ILE A 86 -23.76 5.89 2.19
CA ILE A 86 -23.36 6.52 3.45
C ILE A 86 -21.86 6.29 3.69
N LYS A 87 -21.16 7.34 4.09
CA LYS A 87 -19.78 7.30 4.55
C LYS A 87 -19.69 7.81 5.98
N ILE A 88 -19.05 7.07 6.87
CA ILE A 88 -18.84 7.55 8.25
C ILE A 88 -17.74 8.61 8.25
N ALA A 89 -17.89 9.69 9.03
CA ALA A 89 -16.86 10.72 9.19
C ALA A 89 -15.56 10.11 9.72
N GLY A 90 -14.52 10.06 8.88
CA GLY A 90 -13.24 9.43 9.21
C GLY A 90 -13.19 7.90 9.03
N GLY A 91 -14.24 7.30 8.48
CA GLY A 91 -14.35 5.86 8.20
C GLY A 91 -14.56 5.51 6.72
N ASP A 92 -14.83 4.23 6.48
CA ASP A 92 -15.06 3.66 5.15
C ASP A 92 -16.47 3.96 4.60
N HIS A 93 -16.64 3.75 3.30
CA HIS A 93 -17.93 3.84 2.62
C HIS A 93 -18.73 2.57 2.91
N LEU A 94 -19.96 2.72 3.40
CA LEU A 94 -20.84 1.60 3.71
C LEU A 94 -21.55 1.12 2.44
N GLU A 95 -21.58 -0.20 2.24
CA GLU A 95 -22.35 -0.81 1.16
C GLU A 95 -23.87 -0.70 1.46
N ALA A 96 -24.69 -0.75 0.41
CA ALA A 96 -26.14 -0.55 0.54
C ALA A 96 -26.81 -1.62 1.42
N ASP A 97 -26.18 -2.79 1.49
CA ASP A 97 -26.54 -3.99 2.22
C ASP A 97 -25.79 -4.15 3.55
N ALA A 98 -24.86 -3.25 3.88
CA ALA A 98 -24.19 -3.24 5.19
C ALA A 98 -25.20 -2.96 6.32
N VAL A 99 -25.01 -3.62 7.47
CA VAL A 99 -25.92 -3.53 8.62
C VAL A 99 -25.52 -2.35 9.49
N VAL A 100 -26.47 -1.44 9.72
CA VAL A 100 -26.24 -0.19 10.46
C VAL A 100 -25.59 -0.41 11.83
N ARG A 101 -25.99 -1.45 12.56
CA ARG A 101 -25.44 -1.75 13.88
C ARG A 101 -23.95 -2.13 13.88
N ASP A 102 -23.50 -2.83 12.84
CA ASP A 102 -22.13 -3.34 12.82
C ASP A 102 -21.15 -2.21 12.49
N ASP A 103 -21.60 -1.24 11.69
CA ASP A 103 -20.76 -0.17 11.17
C ASP A 103 -20.97 1.21 11.82
N MET A 104 -22.20 1.59 12.19
CA MET A 104 -22.54 2.91 12.77
C MET A 104 -22.75 2.85 14.28
N ALA A 105 -22.29 3.87 15.00
CA ALA A 105 -22.48 4.05 16.44
C ALA A 105 -23.43 5.21 16.78
N ASN A 106 -23.87 5.27 18.04
CA ASN A 106 -24.76 6.33 18.52
C ASN A 106 -23.99 7.66 18.63
N GLY A 107 -24.45 8.68 17.90
CA GLY A 107 -23.83 9.99 17.82
C GLY A 107 -22.97 10.20 16.57
N ASP A 108 -22.86 9.18 15.70
CA ASP A 108 -21.99 9.26 14.52
C ASP A 108 -22.46 10.32 13.52
N GLU A 109 -21.46 10.99 12.95
CA GLU A 109 -21.63 11.90 11.82
C GLU A 109 -21.32 11.13 10.54
N CYS A 110 -22.27 11.14 9.61
CA CYS A 110 -22.24 10.36 8.38
C CYS A 110 -22.53 11.27 7.19
N PHE A 111 -21.82 11.08 6.10
CA PHE A 111 -21.96 11.81 4.86
C PHE A 111 -22.73 10.96 3.86
N VAL A 112 -23.82 11.50 3.33
CA VAL A 112 -24.55 10.92 2.20
C VAL A 112 -23.88 11.48 0.94
N LEU A 113 -23.35 10.59 0.11
CA LEU A 113 -22.57 10.94 -1.08
C LEU A 113 -23.11 10.17 -2.28
N GLY A 114 -23.06 10.77 -3.46
CA GLY A 114 -23.37 10.13 -4.73
C GLY A 114 -22.32 9.11 -5.13
N GLU A 115 -22.73 8.19 -6.00
CA GLU A 115 -21.89 7.10 -6.51
C GLU A 115 -20.59 7.62 -7.17
N ALA A 116 -20.61 8.84 -7.73
CA ALA A 116 -19.43 9.53 -8.28
C ALA A 116 -18.31 9.76 -7.25
N ALA A 117 -18.62 9.88 -5.96
CA ALA A 117 -17.65 10.00 -4.88
C ALA A 117 -17.10 8.66 -4.38
N ARG A 118 -17.56 7.51 -4.94
CA ARG A 118 -16.92 6.21 -4.68
C ARG A 118 -15.56 6.18 -5.36
N ARG A 119 -14.48 6.34 -4.58
CA ARG A 119 -13.21 5.73 -4.98
C ARG A 119 -13.38 4.22 -4.89
N PRO A 120 -13.25 3.44 -5.98
CA PRO A 120 -13.44 2.00 -5.91
C PRO A 120 -12.42 1.43 -4.92
N ALA A 121 -12.92 0.79 -3.87
CA ALA A 121 -12.11 -0.09 -3.04
C ALA A 121 -11.53 -1.16 -3.96
N LYS A 122 -10.21 -1.24 -4.05
CA LYS A 122 -9.48 -2.24 -4.84
C LYS A 122 -9.89 -3.64 -4.38
N ARG A 123 -10.83 -4.27 -5.09
CA ARG A 123 -10.91 -5.73 -5.20
C ARG A 123 -9.75 -6.16 -6.10
N VAL A 124 -8.73 -6.77 -5.49
CA VAL A 124 -7.69 -7.49 -6.22
C VAL A 124 -8.29 -8.82 -6.68
N ALA A 125 -8.87 -8.83 -7.87
CA ALA A 125 -9.19 -10.05 -8.60
C ALA A 125 -8.74 -9.87 -10.05
N ALA A 126 -7.95 -10.83 -10.49
CA ALA A 126 -7.20 -10.82 -11.74
C ALA A 126 -8.13 -10.78 -12.97
N SER A 127 -7.82 -9.91 -13.93
CA SER A 127 -7.68 -10.19 -15.37
C SER A 127 -7.44 -8.87 -16.12
N ALA A 128 -6.30 -8.76 -16.81
CA ALA A 128 -6.01 -7.68 -17.76
C ALA A 128 -6.69 -8.00 -19.13
N PRO A 129 -7.06 -6.99 -19.92
CA PRO A 129 -6.09 -6.34 -20.81
C PRO A 129 -6.17 -4.82 -20.64
N GLY A 130 -5.05 -4.12 -20.46
CA GLY A 130 -4.10 -3.85 -21.53
C GLY A 130 -4.32 -2.41 -22.00
N MET A 131 -3.81 -1.43 -21.26
CA MET A 131 -3.64 -0.05 -21.71
C MET A 131 -2.48 0.61 -20.96
N THR A 132 -1.64 1.26 -21.75
CA THR A 132 -0.28 1.73 -21.53
C THR A 132 -0.19 2.93 -20.59
N SER A 133 0.63 2.82 -19.54
CA SER A 133 1.15 3.98 -18.81
C SER A 133 2.43 4.52 -19.45
N PRO A 134 2.66 5.85 -19.43
CA PRO A 134 3.93 6.42 -19.84
C PRO A 134 5.01 6.08 -18.81
N SER A 135 6.16 5.69 -19.35
CA SER A 135 7.38 5.33 -18.62
C SER A 135 7.89 6.50 -17.77
N GLY A 136 7.68 6.43 -16.46
CA GLY A 136 8.37 7.21 -15.45
C GLY A 136 9.17 6.27 -14.56
N THR A 137 10.39 5.94 -14.99
CA THR A 137 11.28 4.99 -14.32
C THR A 137 11.66 5.49 -12.92
N VAL A 138 11.18 4.82 -11.87
CA VAL A 138 11.87 4.79 -10.57
C VAL A 138 12.60 3.45 -10.45
N PRO A 139 13.94 3.40 -10.65
CA PRO A 139 14.67 2.16 -10.47
C PRO A 139 14.90 1.90 -8.98
N GLY A 140 14.30 0.84 -8.46
CA GLY A 140 14.84 0.13 -7.30
C GLY A 140 16.22 -0.41 -7.66
N THR A 141 17.25 0.07 -6.99
CA THR A 141 18.64 -0.36 -7.23
C THR A 141 18.89 -1.74 -6.62
N VAL A 142 18.77 -2.76 -7.46
CA VAL A 142 19.78 -3.82 -7.52
C VAL A 142 21.10 -3.13 -7.91
N SER A 143 22.21 -3.53 -7.29
CA SER A 143 23.56 -2.95 -7.43
C SER A 143 24.03 -2.93 -8.89
N LYS A 144 23.56 -1.95 -9.68
CA LYS A 144 24.08 -1.64 -11.01
C LYS A 144 25.39 -0.84 -10.82
N PRO A 145 26.45 -1.11 -11.61
CA PRO A 145 27.68 -0.31 -11.58
C PRO A 145 27.35 1.19 -11.71
N PRO A 146 28.16 2.09 -11.10
CA PRO A 146 27.90 3.52 -11.15
C PRO A 146 27.78 3.96 -12.61
N VAL A 147 26.64 4.56 -12.95
CA VAL A 147 26.42 5.15 -14.27
C VAL A 147 27.40 6.31 -14.39
N LYS A 148 28.45 6.12 -15.19
CA LYS A 148 29.40 7.18 -15.59
C LYS A 148 28.79 7.93 -16.77
N ASP A 149 28.95 9.25 -16.82
CA ASP A 149 28.64 10.02 -18.03
C ASP A 149 29.77 9.86 -19.08
N ASP A 150 29.57 10.41 -20.28
CA ASP A 150 30.55 10.39 -21.38
C ASP A 150 31.88 11.07 -21.01
N GLN A 151 31.91 11.83 -19.91
CA GLN A 151 33.08 12.53 -19.37
C GLN A 151 33.68 11.82 -18.14
N GLY A 152 33.26 10.58 -17.85
CA GLY A 152 33.79 9.77 -16.75
C GLY A 152 33.30 10.17 -15.34
N ARG A 153 32.44 11.18 -15.21
CA ARG A 153 31.94 11.68 -13.93
C ARG A 153 30.86 10.75 -13.37
N VAL A 154 30.84 10.67 -12.04
CA VAL A 154 29.92 9.82 -11.28
C VAL A 154 28.99 10.68 -10.43
N ARG A 155 27.74 10.24 -10.29
CA ARG A 155 26.79 10.91 -9.39
C ARG A 155 27.16 10.66 -7.92
N CYS A 156 27.25 11.74 -7.14
CA CYS A 156 27.41 11.65 -5.69
C CYS A 156 26.26 10.86 -5.05
N LYS A 157 26.59 9.91 -4.17
CA LYS A 157 25.61 9.06 -3.49
C LYS A 157 25.24 9.51 -2.08
N ARG A 158 25.84 10.60 -1.57
CA ARG A 158 25.42 11.22 -0.30
C ARG A 158 24.02 11.83 -0.44
N PHE A 159 23.22 11.78 0.63
CA PHE A 159 21.82 12.18 0.59
C PHE A 159 21.65 13.68 0.25
N GLY A 160 20.80 14.00 -0.72
CA GLY A 160 20.48 15.39 -1.09
C GLY A 160 21.49 16.12 -1.99
N CYS A 161 22.70 15.59 -2.23
CA CYS A 161 23.70 16.30 -3.05
C CYS A 161 23.44 16.21 -4.57
N GLN A 162 23.30 14.98 -5.11
CA GLN A 162 23.01 14.70 -6.52
C GLN A 162 23.96 15.30 -7.58
N LYS A 163 25.03 15.99 -7.18
CA LYS A 163 26.05 16.53 -8.09
C LYS A 163 26.80 15.40 -8.82
N MET A 164 27.17 15.64 -10.07
CA MET A 164 28.16 14.83 -10.78
C MET A 164 29.55 15.30 -10.40
N PHE A 165 30.45 14.39 -10.06
CA PHE A 165 31.83 14.69 -9.68
C PHE A 165 32.78 13.69 -10.34
N ASP A 166 34.02 14.10 -10.55
CA ASP A 166 35.06 13.20 -11.03
C ASP A 166 35.67 12.44 -9.84
N PRO A 167 35.58 11.10 -9.77
CA PRO A 167 36.19 10.34 -8.68
C PRO A 167 37.73 10.36 -8.69
N GLU A 168 38.36 10.68 -9.83
CA GLU A 168 39.82 10.72 -10.00
C GLU A 168 40.37 12.16 -9.99
N GLY A 169 39.49 13.16 -10.02
CA GLY A 169 39.84 14.58 -10.02
C GLY A 169 39.90 15.24 -8.64
N GLU A 170 39.87 16.58 -8.62
CA GLU A 170 39.88 17.39 -7.41
C GLU A 170 38.65 17.15 -6.52
N PRO A 171 38.81 17.14 -5.18
CA PRO A 171 37.73 16.83 -4.25
C PRO A 171 36.63 17.90 -4.31
N THR A 172 35.45 17.52 -4.81
CA THR A 172 34.31 18.42 -5.00
C THR A 172 33.51 18.59 -3.71
N GLU A 173 33.26 19.84 -3.29
CA GLU A 173 32.47 20.17 -2.10
C GLU A 173 31.00 19.68 -2.20
N CYS A 174 30.56 19.00 -1.14
CA CYS A 174 29.29 18.30 -1.04
C CYS A 174 28.50 18.75 0.20
N ILE A 175 27.41 19.48 -0.04
CA ILE A 175 26.41 19.79 0.99
C ILE A 175 25.36 18.68 0.96
N HIS A 176 25.24 17.91 2.04
CA HIS A 176 24.43 16.70 2.09
C HIS A 176 23.75 16.49 3.44
N HIS A 177 22.85 15.51 3.48
CA HIS A 177 22.19 15.04 4.70
C HIS A 177 22.92 13.81 5.25
N LYS A 178 23.12 13.75 6.57
CA LYS A 178 23.82 12.63 7.23
C LYS A 178 22.99 11.34 7.25
N ALA A 179 21.68 11.52 7.31
CA ALA A 179 20.74 10.46 7.66
C ALA A 179 19.65 10.32 6.59
N PRO A 180 18.99 9.15 6.49
CA PRO A 180 18.00 8.87 5.45
C PRO A 180 16.74 9.75 5.58
N PRO A 181 15.88 9.77 4.55
CA PRO A 181 14.61 10.49 4.62
C PRO A 181 13.57 9.76 5.49
N ILE A 182 12.66 10.53 6.08
CA ILE A 182 11.49 10.05 6.81
C ILE A 182 10.23 10.59 6.12
N PHE A 183 9.26 9.70 5.93
CA PHE A 183 7.94 10.03 5.41
C PHE A 183 6.88 9.58 6.43
N HIS A 184 6.11 10.53 6.97
CA HIS A 184 5.08 10.27 7.98
C HIS A 184 3.94 11.27 7.83
N GLU A 185 2.68 10.82 7.86
CA GLU A 185 1.49 11.70 7.82
C GLU A 185 1.58 12.78 6.73
N THR A 186 1.96 12.39 5.51
CA THR A 186 2.19 13.25 4.33
C THR A 186 3.41 14.18 4.38
N ALA A 187 3.95 14.46 5.57
CA ALA A 187 5.17 15.21 5.77
C ALA A 187 6.42 14.38 5.39
N LYS A 188 7.39 15.05 4.79
CA LYS A 188 8.64 14.50 4.27
C LYS A 188 9.80 15.33 4.80
N TRP A 189 10.77 14.69 5.44
CA TRP A 189 11.93 15.37 5.98
C TRP A 189 13.14 14.45 6.05
N TRP A 190 14.32 15.00 6.33
CA TRP A 190 15.53 14.20 6.54
C TRP A 190 15.68 13.90 8.03
N SER A 191 16.05 12.67 8.43
CA SER A 191 16.19 12.33 9.85
C SER A 191 17.15 13.25 10.62
N CYS A 192 18.14 13.84 9.94
CA CYS A 192 19.08 14.81 10.51
C CYS A 192 18.53 16.25 10.58
N CYS A 193 17.38 16.54 9.98
CA CYS A 193 16.74 17.86 9.92
C CYS A 193 15.23 17.76 10.17
N PRO A 194 14.79 17.45 11.41
CA PRO A 194 13.39 17.26 11.74
C PRO A 194 12.54 18.54 11.58
N ASP A 195 13.14 19.72 11.68
CA ASP A 195 12.45 21.01 11.58
C ASP A 195 12.21 21.45 10.13
N ARG A 196 12.90 20.85 9.16
CA ARG A 196 12.76 21.14 7.73
C ARG A 196 11.83 20.11 7.10
N LYS A 197 10.52 20.28 7.31
CA LYS A 197 9.48 19.42 6.75
C LYS A 197 8.93 20.02 5.47
N ALA A 198 8.75 19.17 4.48
CA ALA A 198 8.08 19.48 3.24
C ALA A 198 6.83 18.62 3.10
N TYR A 199 5.79 19.15 2.47
CA TYR A 199 4.57 18.39 2.19
C TYR A 199 4.52 17.91 0.74
N ASP A 200 5.23 18.60 -0.15
CA ASP A 200 5.40 18.23 -1.55
C ASP A 200 6.76 17.59 -1.84
N TRP A 201 6.83 16.79 -2.91
CA TRP A 201 8.06 16.10 -3.30
C TRP A 201 9.17 17.06 -3.76
N GLU A 202 8.82 18.07 -4.55
CA GLU A 202 9.78 19.06 -5.05
C GLU A 202 10.38 19.90 -3.92
N GLU A 203 9.54 20.30 -2.96
CA GLU A 203 9.97 21.03 -1.78
C GLU A 203 10.93 20.18 -0.93
N PHE A 204 10.63 18.88 -0.75
CA PHE A 204 11.50 17.95 -0.04
C PHE A 204 12.88 17.83 -0.70
N MET A 205 12.92 17.74 -2.04
CA MET A 205 14.17 17.66 -2.81
C MET A 205 15.00 18.96 -2.74
N ARG A 206 14.35 20.10 -2.48
CA ARG A 206 14.98 21.41 -2.32
C ARG A 206 15.53 21.66 -0.91
N ILE A 207 15.22 20.81 0.08
CA ILE A 207 15.75 20.96 1.44
C ILE A 207 17.28 20.90 1.40
N PRO A 208 17.99 22.00 1.74
CA PRO A 208 19.45 22.03 1.65
C PRO A 208 20.05 21.08 2.68
N GLY A 209 21.14 20.41 2.29
CA GLY A 209 21.93 19.55 3.18
C GLY A 209 22.37 20.29 4.44
N CYS A 210 22.52 19.55 5.54
CA CYS A 210 22.94 20.09 6.83
C CYS A 210 24.42 19.85 7.16
N GLU A 211 25.14 19.10 6.32
CA GLU A 211 26.54 18.77 6.52
C GLU A 211 27.35 19.05 5.25
N THR A 212 28.55 19.58 5.44
CA THR A 212 29.56 19.77 4.40
C THR A 212 30.54 18.60 4.42
N GLY A 213 31.04 18.23 3.25
CA GLY A 213 32.05 17.19 3.08
C GLY A 213 32.44 17.09 1.61
N PHE A 214 32.99 15.96 1.20
CA PHE A 214 33.38 15.74 -0.21
C PHE A 214 32.45 14.76 -0.91
N CYS A 215 32.21 14.98 -2.20
CA CYS A 215 31.40 14.09 -3.02
C CYS A 215 32.03 12.70 -3.04
N SER A 216 31.20 11.66 -2.90
CA SER A 216 31.65 10.28 -2.94
C SER A 216 30.65 9.40 -3.66
N ALA A 217 31.18 8.47 -4.45
CA ALA A 217 30.43 7.43 -5.16
C ALA A 217 30.14 6.23 -4.23
N ASN A 218 30.83 6.16 -3.10
CA ASN A 218 30.69 5.14 -2.08
C ASN A 218 30.94 5.77 -0.70
N PRO A 219 29.92 6.42 -0.10
CA PRO A 219 30.09 7.05 1.20
C PRO A 219 30.42 6.01 2.28
N GLU A 220 31.25 6.41 3.25
CA GLU A 220 31.66 5.57 4.38
C GLU A 220 30.44 4.98 5.11
N GLY A 221 30.50 3.68 5.42
CA GLY A 221 29.38 2.93 6.01
C GLY A 221 28.43 2.26 5.00
N GLN A 222 28.63 2.41 3.68
CA GLN A 222 27.81 1.76 2.64
C GLN A 222 28.60 0.80 1.73
N VAL A 223 29.88 0.57 2.02
CA VAL A 223 30.71 -0.37 1.25
C VAL A 223 30.23 -1.80 1.50
N GLY A 224 29.63 -2.44 0.49
CA GLY A 224 29.20 -3.83 0.54
C GLY A 224 27.87 -4.09 1.27
N GLN A 225 27.22 -3.06 1.82
CA GLN A 225 25.92 -3.17 2.51
C GLN A 225 24.85 -2.42 1.69
N LYS A 226 23.61 -2.95 1.66
CA LYS A 226 22.47 -2.26 1.05
C LYS A 226 22.31 -0.91 1.76
N ARG A 227 22.30 0.18 0.98
CA ARG A 227 22.12 1.53 1.53
C ARG A 227 20.82 1.61 2.32
N PHE A 228 20.90 1.94 3.60
CA PHE A 228 19.72 2.13 4.45
C PHE A 228 18.96 3.39 4.01
N LEU A 229 17.82 3.19 3.37
CA LEU A 229 16.88 4.21 2.88
C LEU A 229 15.79 4.53 3.93
N GLY A 230 16.01 4.17 5.19
CA GLY A 230 15.08 4.46 6.28
C GLY A 230 13.85 3.54 6.23
N GLY A 231 12.67 4.15 6.09
CA GLY A 231 11.38 3.46 6.32
C GLY A 231 11.14 2.21 5.46
N CYS A 232 11.70 2.13 4.25
CA CYS A 232 11.57 0.94 3.40
C CYS A 232 12.34 -0.25 3.97
N ASP A 233 13.55 -0.04 4.48
CA ASP A 233 14.38 -1.11 5.02
C ASP A 233 13.88 -1.57 6.39
N VAL A 234 13.43 -0.63 7.23
CA VAL A 234 12.80 -0.96 8.52
C VAL A 234 11.55 -1.82 8.31
N ARG A 235 10.69 -1.47 7.33
CA ARG A 235 9.52 -2.28 6.99
C ARG A 235 9.90 -3.67 6.50
N ALA A 236 10.97 -3.80 5.72
CA ALA A 236 11.44 -5.09 5.25
C ALA A 236 11.96 -5.98 6.38
N SER A 237 12.73 -5.42 7.32
CA SER A 237 13.23 -6.15 8.49
C SER A 237 12.12 -6.51 9.49
N SER A 238 11.07 -5.70 9.57
CA SER A 238 9.92 -5.91 10.45
C SER A 238 8.73 -6.56 9.74
N ALA A 239 8.94 -7.09 8.53
CA ALA A 239 7.90 -7.81 7.81
C ALA A 239 7.51 -9.06 8.63
N PRO A 240 6.20 -9.35 8.77
CA PRO A 240 5.76 -10.54 9.49
C PRO A 240 6.37 -11.78 8.85
N VAL A 241 7.21 -12.47 9.62
CA VAL A 241 7.77 -13.75 9.20
C VAL A 241 6.66 -14.78 9.31
N ARG A 242 6.53 -15.62 8.29
CA ARG A 242 5.59 -16.75 8.33
C ARG A 242 6.08 -17.72 9.41
N LEU A 243 5.31 -17.88 10.48
CA LEU A 243 5.68 -18.70 11.65
C LEU A 243 5.74 -20.20 11.34
N ASP A 244 5.04 -20.63 10.29
CA ASP A 244 5.11 -22.00 9.79
C ASP A 244 6.24 -22.09 8.74
N GLU A 245 7.48 -22.28 9.19
CA GLU A 245 8.63 -22.48 8.29
C GLU A 245 8.45 -23.73 7.41
N ASP A 246 7.72 -24.74 7.91
CA ASP A 246 7.38 -25.98 7.23
C ASP A 246 6.09 -25.92 6.40
N ALA A 247 5.47 -24.73 6.26
CA ALA A 247 4.29 -24.62 5.42
C ALA A 247 4.61 -25.01 3.97
N PRO A 248 3.75 -25.80 3.31
CA PRO A 248 3.91 -26.13 1.91
C PRO A 248 4.07 -24.87 1.06
N LYS A 249 5.28 -24.64 0.52
CA LYS A 249 5.51 -23.55 -0.44
C LYS A 249 4.69 -23.83 -1.70
N ASP A 250 4.07 -22.78 -2.23
CA ASP A 250 3.37 -22.85 -3.52
C ASP A 250 4.27 -23.50 -4.60
N PRO A 251 3.74 -24.42 -5.42
CA PRO A 251 4.53 -25.13 -6.41
C PRO A 251 5.16 -24.18 -7.45
N ARG A 252 4.49 -23.05 -7.73
CA ARG A 252 5.02 -21.99 -8.59
C ARG A 252 6.29 -21.36 -8.04
N VAL A 253 6.37 -21.16 -6.72
CA VAL A 253 7.55 -20.59 -6.06
C VAL A 253 8.71 -21.59 -6.16
N LYS A 254 8.45 -22.88 -5.89
CA LYS A 254 9.44 -23.95 -6.02
C LYS A 254 10.02 -24.03 -7.44
N LEU A 255 9.16 -23.96 -8.47
CA LEU A 255 9.58 -24.00 -9.88
C LEU A 255 10.39 -22.77 -10.28
N ASN A 256 10.01 -21.59 -9.80
CA ASN A 256 10.77 -20.36 -10.04
C ASN A 256 12.14 -20.36 -9.36
N ASP A 257 12.25 -20.94 -8.17
CA ASP A 257 13.55 -21.08 -7.50
C ASP A 257 14.43 -22.12 -8.21
N LEU A 258 13.84 -23.21 -8.70
CA LEU A 258 14.53 -24.18 -9.56
C LEU A 258 15.03 -23.51 -10.86
N ARG A 259 14.20 -22.70 -11.51
CA ARG A 259 14.58 -21.91 -12.70
C ARG A 259 15.80 -21.05 -12.42
N LYS A 260 15.81 -20.29 -11.31
CA LYS A 260 16.95 -19.44 -10.93
C LYS A 260 18.22 -20.26 -10.75
N GLY A 261 18.14 -21.42 -10.08
CA GLY A 261 19.27 -22.32 -9.90
C GLY A 261 19.82 -22.85 -11.22
N ILE A 262 18.94 -23.35 -12.09
CA ILE A 262 19.30 -23.90 -13.41
C ILE A 262 19.93 -22.82 -14.32
N VAL A 263 19.41 -21.60 -14.29
CA VAL A 263 19.99 -20.46 -15.03
C VAL A 263 21.35 -20.08 -14.46
N ALA A 264 21.52 -20.10 -13.14
CA ALA A 264 22.82 -19.85 -12.51
C ALA A 264 23.87 -20.92 -12.86
N LEU A 265 23.44 -22.16 -13.16
CA LEU A 265 24.30 -23.23 -13.67
C LEU A 265 24.60 -23.12 -15.18
N GLY A 266 24.10 -22.07 -15.85
CA GLY A 266 24.39 -21.79 -17.26
C GLY A 266 23.42 -22.44 -18.26
N VAL A 267 22.30 -23.00 -17.80
CA VAL A 267 21.27 -23.53 -18.70
C VAL A 267 20.33 -22.40 -19.15
N ASP A 268 19.98 -22.40 -20.44
CA ASP A 268 19.10 -21.39 -21.02
C ASP A 268 17.70 -21.37 -20.36
N SER A 269 17.25 -20.18 -20.00
CA SER A 269 15.97 -20.01 -19.29
C SER A 269 14.76 -20.33 -20.15
N ALA A 270 14.85 -20.14 -21.48
CA ALA A 270 13.76 -20.48 -22.40
C ALA A 270 13.67 -21.98 -22.66
N LEU A 271 14.78 -22.72 -22.57
CA LEU A 271 14.76 -24.18 -22.56
C LEU A 271 14.02 -24.71 -21.33
N PHE A 272 14.27 -24.15 -20.14
CA PHE A 272 13.54 -24.52 -18.92
C PHE A 272 12.04 -24.26 -19.06
N ASP A 273 11.64 -23.08 -19.54
CA ASP A 273 10.23 -22.72 -19.72
C ASP A 273 9.51 -23.64 -20.73
N ARG A 274 10.18 -24.04 -21.82
CA ARG A 274 9.63 -25.00 -22.80
C ARG A 274 9.37 -26.37 -22.19
N VAL A 275 10.31 -26.89 -21.41
CA VAL A 275 10.17 -28.19 -20.73
C VAL A 275 9.08 -28.11 -19.67
N LEU A 276 9.04 -27.02 -18.89
CA LEU A 276 8.03 -26.80 -17.88
C LEU A 276 6.62 -26.74 -18.49
N ASN A 277 6.43 -25.97 -19.56
CA ASN A 277 5.14 -25.84 -20.24
C ASN A 277 4.68 -27.18 -20.83
N LYS A 278 5.60 -27.98 -21.37
CA LYS A 278 5.28 -29.32 -21.87
C LYS A 278 4.81 -30.26 -20.74
N LEU A 279 5.53 -30.28 -19.62
CA LEU A 279 5.16 -31.12 -18.47
C LEU A 279 3.88 -30.65 -17.78
N ALA A 280 3.64 -29.34 -17.73
CA ALA A 280 2.41 -28.77 -17.22
C ALA A 280 1.20 -29.14 -18.11
N ALA A 281 1.38 -29.15 -19.44
CA ALA A 281 0.34 -29.58 -20.37
C ALA A 281 0.03 -31.10 -20.28
N GLU A 282 1.02 -31.92 -19.93
CA GLU A 282 0.83 -33.37 -19.78
C GLU A 282 0.18 -33.77 -18.44
N THR A 283 0.36 -32.97 -17.39
CA THR A 283 0.01 -33.39 -16.02
C THR A 283 -1.16 -32.59 -15.42
N GLU A 284 -1.51 -31.44 -15.99
CA GLU A 284 -2.52 -30.45 -15.54
C GLU A 284 -2.36 -29.92 -14.09
N ASP A 285 -1.57 -30.61 -13.25
CA ASP A 285 -1.22 -30.27 -11.88
C ASP A 285 0.25 -29.86 -11.75
N LEU A 286 0.50 -28.71 -11.13
CA LEU A 286 1.85 -28.17 -10.93
C LEU A 286 2.59 -28.90 -9.81
N ASP A 287 1.91 -29.43 -8.80
CA ASP A 287 2.57 -30.19 -7.71
C ASP A 287 3.14 -31.51 -8.24
N ALA A 288 2.37 -32.22 -9.08
CA ALA A 288 2.86 -33.41 -9.78
C ALA A 288 4.07 -33.11 -10.70
N VAL A 289 4.12 -31.94 -11.34
CA VAL A 289 5.28 -31.52 -12.14
C VAL A 289 6.52 -31.28 -11.27
N VAL A 290 6.36 -30.64 -10.10
CA VAL A 290 7.45 -30.46 -9.13
C VAL A 290 8.01 -31.80 -8.67
N GLU A 291 7.14 -32.76 -8.36
CA GLU A 291 7.57 -34.11 -7.95
C GLU A 291 8.27 -34.88 -9.07
N LYS A 292 7.82 -34.75 -10.32
CA LYS A 292 8.54 -35.32 -11.48
C LYS A 292 9.95 -34.76 -11.61
N PHE A 293 10.12 -33.44 -11.49
CA PHE A 293 11.45 -32.82 -11.51
C PHE A 293 12.32 -33.31 -10.35
N ARG A 294 11.76 -33.36 -9.13
CA ARG A 294 12.45 -33.85 -7.93
C ARG A 294 12.90 -35.30 -8.10
N ALA A 295 12.00 -36.20 -8.50
CA ALA A 295 12.30 -37.62 -8.66
C ALA A 295 13.36 -37.88 -9.73
N ARG A 296 13.28 -37.18 -10.87
CA ARG A 296 14.29 -37.29 -11.95
C ARG A 296 15.65 -36.78 -11.48
N PHE A 297 15.69 -35.63 -10.82
CA PHE A 297 16.94 -35.07 -10.30
C PHE A 297 17.55 -35.98 -9.23
N GLN A 298 16.74 -36.47 -8.29
CA GLN A 298 17.19 -37.39 -7.24
C GLN A 298 17.72 -38.71 -7.82
N SER A 299 17.05 -39.26 -8.83
CA SER A 299 17.53 -40.45 -9.54
C SER A 299 18.89 -40.21 -10.21
N LEU A 300 19.07 -39.07 -10.88
CA LEU A 300 20.34 -38.72 -11.51
C LEU A 300 21.46 -38.53 -10.48
N VAL A 301 21.22 -37.78 -9.41
CA VAL A 301 22.20 -37.57 -8.33
C VAL A 301 22.59 -38.91 -7.71
N THR A 302 21.61 -39.76 -7.38
CA THR A 302 21.86 -41.07 -6.78
C THR A 302 22.66 -41.99 -7.71
N SER A 303 22.47 -41.88 -9.03
CA SER A 303 23.21 -42.66 -10.02
C SER A 303 24.66 -42.20 -10.20
N VAL A 304 24.97 -40.93 -9.92
CA VAL A 304 26.32 -40.36 -10.01
C VAL A 304 27.11 -40.57 -8.71
N THR A 305 26.41 -40.69 -7.57
CA THR A 305 27.04 -40.92 -6.26
C THR A 305 27.31 -42.39 -5.92
N LYS A 306 26.85 -43.33 -6.76
CA LYS A 306 27.14 -44.76 -6.66
C LYS A 306 28.28 -45.12 -7.60
#